data_AF-A0AAD6W8U7-F1
#
_entry.id   AF-A0AAD6W8U7-F1
#
_cell.length_a   1.000
_cell.length_b   1.000
_cell.length_c   1.000
_cell.angle_alpha   90.00
_cell.angle_beta   90.00
_cell.angle_gamma   90.00
#
_symmetry.space_group_name_H-M   'P 1'
#
loop_
_entity.id
_entity.type
_entity.pdbx_description
1 polymer ?
#
loop_
_entity_poly.entity_id
_entity_poly.type
_entity_poly.pdbx_seq_one_letter_code
_entity_poly.pdbx_strand_id
1 'polypeptide(L)'
;MDGSLNPNKHLKEQFVSNLSGSSMLEIAVMSTVVPLLFVLRHSIFSSYQSVTPTKKNDHDNAVLGSKKLGNYMATLTVDFLFTVLPMLLIFTVLADWVYIFAIPMMVLVFSVVAAKRVDASNYSGGSLSLRTNVSSYRVLVMTITFLCILAVDFKIFPRRHAKTETYGTGLMDLGVGSFILANALVSRQARSVSLVNWKAAVQSTSPLLLLGFARLLTTRSVDYQVHTGEYGVHWNFFFTLAAVSILTSIINIPPQYSGIFGVAILIGFQYWLSHGLNVYLLSDERGTDILSKNKEGIFSILGYWGLYLVGVQLGYYLFFGNRPTTALRTIKWARVRVSFISLVFWLVTVLLDRHVERVSRRMCNLAYVTLVLAQNLQVLPIFFLF
;
A
#
# COMPACT_ATOMS: atom_id res chain seq x y z
N MET A 1 -20.18 6.23 37.40
CA MET A 1 -19.44 5.05 37.92
C MET A 1 -18.11 5.03 37.20
N ASP A 2 -17.12 5.62 37.85
CA ASP A 2 -15.80 5.89 37.32
C ASP A 2 -15.03 4.59 37.14
N GLY A 3 -15.04 4.07 35.91
CA GLY A 3 -14.11 3.03 35.51
C GLY A 3 -12.71 3.60 35.57
N SER A 4 -11.82 2.93 36.32
CA SER A 4 -10.42 3.31 36.52
C SER A 4 -9.79 3.78 35.20
N LEU A 5 -9.67 5.10 35.03
CA LEU A 5 -8.96 5.73 33.92
C LEU A 5 -7.51 5.24 34.00
N ASN A 6 -7.16 4.25 33.18
CA ASN A 6 -5.79 3.77 33.09
C ASN A 6 -4.93 4.95 32.59
N PRO A 7 -4.08 5.56 33.44
CA PRO A 7 -3.41 6.81 33.10
C PRO A 7 -2.43 6.62 31.94
N ASN A 8 -1.83 5.44 31.82
CA ASN A 8 -0.94 5.10 30.70
C ASN A 8 -1.70 5.01 29.38
N LYS A 9 -2.96 4.54 29.40
CA LYS A 9 -3.83 4.52 28.24
C LYS A 9 -4.18 5.93 27.79
N HIS A 10 -4.61 6.78 28.71
CA HIS A 10 -4.97 8.17 28.39
C HIS A 10 -3.77 8.97 27.85
N LEU A 11 -2.57 8.80 28.43
CA LEU A 11 -1.35 9.41 27.93
C LEU A 11 -0.99 8.93 26.51
N LYS A 12 -1.20 7.65 26.21
CA LYS A 12 -0.96 7.10 24.88
C LYS A 12 -2.03 7.53 23.87
N GLU A 13 -3.28 7.76 24.31
CA GLU A 13 -4.35 8.32 23.46
C GLU A 13 -4.04 9.76 23.09
N GLN A 14 -3.66 10.59 24.07
CA GLN A 14 -3.22 11.97 23.83
C GLN A 14 -1.98 12.05 22.95
N PHE A 15 -1.08 11.07 23.03
CA PHE A 15 0.13 11.00 22.21
C PHE A 15 -0.15 10.71 20.72
N VAL A 16 -1.29 10.13 20.39
CA VAL A 16 -1.63 9.68 19.03
C VAL A 16 -2.79 10.51 18.43
N SER A 17 -3.37 11.45 19.17
CA SER A 17 -4.51 12.25 18.73
C SER A 17 -4.17 13.62 18.14
N ASN A 18 -5.15 14.24 17.46
CA ASN A 18 -5.10 15.58 16.85
C ASN A 18 -3.99 15.82 15.82
N LEU A 19 -3.70 14.81 15.00
CA LEU A 19 -2.65 14.88 13.99
C LEU A 19 -3.21 15.36 12.64
N SER A 20 -2.65 16.46 12.12
CA SER A 20 -3.01 17.10 10.84
C SER A 20 -2.20 16.59 9.64
N GLY A 21 -1.26 15.67 9.87
CA GLY A 21 -0.46 15.01 8.84
C GLY A 21 0.75 15.81 8.34
N SER A 22 1.36 15.31 7.28
CA SER A 22 2.50 15.85 6.53
C SER A 22 2.05 16.40 5.17
N SER A 23 2.95 17.07 4.44
CA SER A 23 2.63 17.53 3.09
C SER A 23 2.56 16.36 2.10
N MET A 24 1.70 16.47 1.09
CA MET A 24 1.59 15.44 0.03
C MET A 24 2.93 15.21 -0.69
N LEU A 25 3.71 16.28 -0.87
CA LEU A 25 5.02 16.24 -1.52
C LEU A 25 6.03 15.47 -0.67
N GLU A 26 6.04 15.67 0.64
CA GLU A 26 6.88 14.89 1.56
C GLU A 26 6.63 13.38 1.41
N ILE A 27 5.35 12.98 1.43
CA ILE A 27 4.97 11.56 1.27
C ILE A 27 5.37 11.05 -0.12
N ALA A 28 5.20 11.86 -1.18
CA ALA A 28 5.61 11.51 -2.54
C ALA A 28 7.13 11.30 -2.65
N VAL A 29 7.92 12.13 -1.99
CA VAL A 29 9.39 11.98 -2.00
C VAL A 29 9.78 10.74 -1.21
N MET A 30 9.25 10.53 0.00
CA MET A 30 9.52 9.34 0.79
C MET A 30 9.15 8.05 0.04
N SER A 31 7.97 8.02 -0.59
CA SER A 31 7.50 6.86 -1.34
C SER A 31 8.36 6.58 -2.57
N THR A 32 9.01 7.58 -3.18
CA THR A 32 9.98 7.35 -4.27
C THR A 32 11.32 6.85 -3.80
N VAL A 33 11.84 7.34 -2.66
CA VAL A 33 13.18 6.95 -2.18
C VAL A 33 13.21 5.48 -1.78
N VAL A 34 12.12 4.97 -1.22
CA VAL A 34 12.09 3.60 -0.72
C VAL A 34 12.28 2.53 -1.82
N PRO A 35 11.56 2.53 -2.95
CA PRO A 35 11.81 1.64 -4.08
C PRO A 35 13.24 1.73 -4.64
N LEU A 36 13.88 2.90 -4.58
CA LEU A 36 15.26 3.08 -5.05
C LEU A 36 16.24 2.24 -4.23
N LEU A 37 16.02 2.06 -2.93
CA LEU A 37 16.82 1.17 -2.08
C LEU A 37 16.78 -0.28 -2.60
N PHE A 38 15.61 -0.75 -3.02
CA PHE A 38 15.45 -2.09 -3.59
C PHE A 38 16.15 -2.21 -4.95
N VAL A 39 16.07 -1.18 -5.79
CA VAL A 39 16.81 -1.12 -7.07
C VAL A 39 18.30 -1.13 -6.84
N LEU A 40 18.79 -0.36 -5.86
CA LEU A 40 20.20 -0.30 -5.49
C LEU A 40 20.70 -1.66 -4.97
N ARG A 41 19.97 -2.28 -4.03
CA ARG A 41 20.28 -3.62 -3.51
C ARG A 41 20.35 -4.64 -4.64
N HIS A 42 19.34 -4.67 -5.51
CA HIS A 42 19.33 -5.62 -6.62
C HIS A 42 20.48 -5.34 -7.59
N SER A 43 20.77 -4.08 -7.90
CA SER A 43 21.86 -3.72 -8.80
C SER A 43 23.24 -4.06 -8.23
N ILE A 44 23.48 -3.89 -6.94
CA ILE A 44 24.79 -4.21 -6.35
C ILE A 44 24.98 -5.73 -6.22
N PHE A 45 23.95 -6.45 -5.79
CA PHE A 45 24.08 -7.86 -5.39
C PHE A 45 23.57 -8.88 -6.43
N SER A 46 22.93 -8.48 -7.54
CA SER A 46 22.56 -9.44 -8.61
C SER A 46 23.77 -10.14 -9.22
N SER A 47 24.94 -9.49 -9.18
CA SER A 47 26.20 -10.05 -9.67
C SER A 47 26.72 -11.20 -8.80
N TYR A 48 26.25 -11.32 -7.55
CA TYR A 48 26.70 -12.37 -6.61
C TYR A 48 25.92 -13.69 -6.78
N GLN A 49 24.70 -13.64 -7.32
CA GLN A 49 23.82 -14.82 -7.40
C GLN A 49 23.95 -15.61 -8.73
N SER A 50 24.69 -15.09 -9.72
CA SER A 50 24.95 -15.78 -11.00
C SER A 50 26.06 -16.84 -10.93
N VAL A 51 26.78 -16.95 -9.81
CA VAL A 51 27.89 -17.89 -9.63
C VAL A 51 27.54 -18.97 -8.61
N THR A 52 26.62 -19.87 -8.94
CA THR A 52 26.65 -21.28 -8.47
C THR A 52 25.56 -22.11 -9.14
N PRO A 53 25.80 -22.72 -10.31
CA PRO A 53 25.10 -23.95 -10.68
C PRO A 53 25.81 -25.09 -9.96
N THR A 54 25.44 -25.39 -8.71
CA THR A 54 25.99 -26.58 -8.02
C THR A 54 25.41 -27.83 -8.69
N LYS A 55 26.23 -28.48 -9.52
CA LYS A 55 26.04 -29.89 -9.89
C LYS A 55 25.85 -30.69 -8.60
N LYS A 56 24.73 -31.41 -8.51
CA LYS A 56 24.43 -32.36 -7.43
C LYS A 56 25.49 -33.46 -7.43
N ASN A 57 26.33 -33.54 -6.40
CA ASN A 57 27.00 -34.76 -5.97
C ASN A 57 26.52 -35.07 -4.55
N ASP A 58 25.98 -36.27 -4.35
CA ASP A 58 25.05 -36.66 -3.27
C ASP A 58 25.69 -36.98 -1.89
N HIS A 59 26.93 -36.55 -1.59
CA HIS A 59 27.62 -36.99 -0.36
C HIS A 59 27.81 -35.98 0.79
N ASP A 60 27.43 -34.71 0.67
CA ASP A 60 27.75 -33.66 1.68
C ASP A 60 26.55 -32.99 2.34
N ASN A 61 25.53 -33.73 2.76
CA ASN A 61 24.25 -33.14 3.19
C ASN A 61 24.32 -32.25 4.47
N ALA A 62 25.24 -32.52 5.40
CA ALA A 62 25.37 -31.72 6.65
C ALA A 62 26.16 -30.42 6.46
N VAL A 63 27.30 -30.47 5.74
CA VAL A 63 28.12 -29.28 5.44
C VAL A 63 27.42 -28.37 4.43
N LEU A 64 26.66 -28.94 3.50
CA LEU A 64 25.82 -28.18 2.57
C LEU A 64 24.67 -27.46 3.30
N GLY A 65 24.11 -28.04 4.37
CA GLY A 65 23.11 -27.39 5.21
C GLY A 65 23.63 -26.15 5.93
N SER A 66 24.82 -26.22 6.53
CA SER A 66 25.47 -25.09 7.20
C SER A 66 25.91 -23.99 6.21
N LYS A 67 26.50 -24.35 5.07
CA LYS A 67 26.83 -23.39 3.99
C LYS A 67 25.57 -22.73 3.38
N LYS A 68 24.46 -23.47 3.27
CA LYS A 68 23.16 -22.91 2.84
C LYS A 68 22.57 -21.97 3.87
N LEU A 69 22.66 -22.29 5.16
CA LEU A 69 22.19 -21.41 6.23
C LEU A 69 23.03 -20.13 6.31
N GLY A 70 24.35 -20.24 6.20
CA GLY A 70 25.26 -19.10 6.16
C GLY A 70 24.97 -18.15 5.00
N ASN A 71 24.79 -18.68 3.78
CA ASN A 71 24.41 -17.85 2.62
C ASN A 71 23.03 -17.21 2.77
N TYR A 72 22.08 -17.92 3.39
CA TYR A 72 20.75 -17.37 3.68
C TYR A 72 20.83 -16.24 4.72
N MET A 73 21.53 -16.45 5.82
CA MET A 73 21.75 -15.43 6.86
C MET A 73 22.52 -14.23 6.31
N ALA A 74 23.51 -14.44 5.45
CA ALA A 74 24.22 -13.35 4.77
C ALA A 74 23.27 -12.54 3.87
N THR A 75 22.41 -13.21 3.11
CA THR A 75 21.42 -12.54 2.25
C THR A 75 20.42 -11.73 3.10
N LEU A 76 19.92 -12.30 4.19
CA LEU A 76 19.04 -11.59 5.13
C LEU A 76 19.73 -10.38 5.77
N THR A 77 21.01 -10.53 6.13
CA THR A 77 21.79 -9.44 6.73
C THR A 77 21.98 -8.31 5.72
N VAL A 78 22.29 -8.63 4.46
CA VAL A 78 22.38 -7.65 3.37
C VAL A 78 21.01 -6.98 3.14
N ASP A 79 19.93 -7.74 3.09
CA ASP A 79 18.58 -7.18 2.92
C ASP A 79 18.22 -6.24 4.06
N PHE A 80 18.54 -6.62 5.30
CA PHE A 80 18.33 -5.77 6.46
C PHE A 80 19.15 -4.48 6.38
N LEU A 81 20.46 -4.58 6.12
CA LEU A 81 21.37 -3.43 6.11
C LEU A 81 21.13 -2.45 4.95
N PHE A 82 20.75 -2.95 3.77
CA PHE A 82 20.62 -2.12 2.57
C PHE A 82 19.18 -1.73 2.25
N THR A 83 18.17 -2.39 2.83
CA THR A 83 16.77 -2.04 2.61
C THR A 83 16.07 -1.64 3.91
N VAL A 84 16.01 -2.50 4.92
CA VAL A 84 15.22 -2.26 6.14
C VAL A 84 15.77 -1.13 6.99
N LEU A 85 17.06 -1.14 7.28
CA LEU A 85 17.71 -0.12 8.11
C LEU A 85 17.64 1.29 7.46
N PRO A 86 17.96 1.48 6.16
CA PRO A 86 17.82 2.78 5.52
C PRO A 86 16.35 3.23 5.47
N MET A 87 15.40 2.33 5.21
CA MET A 87 13.96 2.66 5.27
C MET A 87 13.57 3.17 6.65
N LEU A 88 14.00 2.49 7.73
CA LEU A 88 13.74 2.92 9.11
C LEU A 88 14.34 4.29 9.39
N LEU A 89 15.59 4.53 8.98
CA LEU A 89 16.25 5.82 9.17
C LEU A 89 15.50 6.95 8.45
N ILE A 90 15.13 6.76 7.18
CA ILE A 90 14.37 7.73 6.39
C ILE A 90 13.01 8.04 7.01
N PHE A 91 12.34 7.03 7.59
CA PHE A 91 11.02 7.20 8.21
C PHE A 91 11.08 7.78 9.63
N THR A 92 12.26 7.83 10.25
CA THR A 92 12.43 8.26 11.65
C THR A 92 13.38 9.45 11.75
N VAL A 93 14.67 9.21 11.99
CA VAL A 93 15.69 10.23 12.29
C VAL A 93 15.97 11.14 11.09
N LEU A 94 15.94 10.60 9.87
CA LEU A 94 16.25 11.34 8.64
C LEU A 94 14.99 11.97 8.00
N ALA A 95 13.83 11.90 8.65
CA ALA A 95 12.57 12.37 8.06
C ALA A 95 12.62 13.85 7.65
N ASP A 96 13.26 14.71 8.44
CA ASP A 96 13.43 16.14 8.11
C ASP A 96 14.40 16.39 6.95
N TRP A 97 15.30 15.44 6.69
CA TRP A 97 16.36 15.53 5.68
C TRP A 97 16.00 14.78 4.39
N VAL A 98 14.79 14.24 4.29
CA VAL A 98 14.34 13.41 3.15
C VAL A 98 14.58 14.10 1.82
N TYR A 99 14.29 15.40 1.71
CA TYR A 99 14.48 16.16 0.48
C TYR A 99 15.94 16.22 0.02
N ILE A 100 16.87 16.34 0.98
CA ILE A 100 18.30 16.43 0.72
C ILE A 100 18.85 15.07 0.28
N PHE A 101 18.35 13.96 0.85
CA PHE A 101 18.79 12.62 0.47
C PHE A 101 18.15 12.11 -0.83
N ALA A 102 16.95 12.56 -1.17
CA ALA A 102 16.21 12.04 -2.31
C ALA A 102 16.91 12.27 -3.66
N ILE A 103 17.40 13.49 -3.90
CA ILE A 103 18.08 13.86 -5.15
C ILE A 103 19.36 13.03 -5.36
N PRO A 104 20.33 13.00 -4.42
CA PRO A 104 21.52 12.16 -4.57
C PRO A 104 21.19 10.68 -4.73
N MET A 105 20.16 10.17 -4.04
CA MET A 105 19.76 8.77 -4.18
C MET A 105 19.20 8.46 -5.58
N MET A 106 18.41 9.36 -6.15
CA MET A 106 17.91 9.26 -7.52
C MET A 106 19.07 9.29 -8.53
N VAL A 107 20.03 10.21 -8.36
CA VAL A 107 21.22 10.32 -9.22
C VAL A 107 22.07 9.05 -9.14
N LEU A 108 22.31 8.54 -7.92
CA LEU A 108 23.07 7.31 -7.69
C LEU A 108 22.41 6.13 -8.40
N VAL A 109 21.11 5.89 -8.18
CA VAL A 109 20.42 4.77 -8.83
C VAL A 109 20.41 4.93 -10.35
N PHE A 110 20.19 6.14 -10.87
CA PHE A 110 20.22 6.36 -12.32
C PHE A 110 21.61 6.08 -12.91
N SER A 111 22.68 6.52 -12.25
CA SER A 111 24.06 6.23 -12.67
C SER A 111 24.38 4.74 -12.67
N VAL A 112 23.96 4.00 -11.63
CA VAL A 112 24.18 2.55 -11.52
C VAL A 112 23.38 1.80 -12.59
N VAL A 113 22.12 2.17 -12.82
CA VAL A 113 21.29 1.59 -13.88
C VAL A 113 21.84 1.92 -15.26
N ALA A 114 22.35 3.14 -15.48
CA ALA A 114 22.98 3.54 -16.74
C ALA A 114 24.26 2.75 -17.01
N ALA A 115 25.15 2.63 -16.02
CA ALA A 115 26.37 1.82 -16.12
C ALA A 115 26.05 0.36 -16.45
N LYS A 116 25.10 -0.25 -15.74
CA LYS A 116 24.66 -1.62 -16.03
C LYS A 116 23.99 -1.80 -17.38
N ARG A 117 23.33 -0.78 -17.94
CA ARG A 117 22.76 -0.85 -19.30
C ARG A 117 23.85 -0.91 -20.38
N VAL A 118 24.99 -0.25 -20.14
CA VAL A 118 26.17 -0.35 -21.00
C VAL A 118 26.77 -1.75 -20.92
N ASP A 119 26.80 -2.36 -19.74
CA ASP A 119 27.31 -3.73 -19.58
C ASP A 119 26.34 -4.79 -20.14
N ALA A 120 25.03 -4.59 -19.97
CA ALA A 120 23.99 -5.52 -20.39
C ALA A 120 23.76 -5.56 -21.91
N SER A 121 24.25 -4.57 -22.68
CA SER A 121 24.26 -4.71 -24.15
C SER A 121 25.16 -5.85 -24.63
N ASN A 122 26.05 -6.37 -23.77
CA ASN A 122 26.94 -7.48 -24.07
C ASN A 122 26.40 -8.85 -23.60
N TYR A 123 25.34 -8.89 -22.78
CA TYR A 123 24.74 -10.13 -22.28
C TYR A 123 23.21 -10.07 -22.33
N SER A 124 22.61 -10.94 -23.14
CA SER A 124 21.15 -11.17 -23.20
C SER A 124 20.66 -11.91 -21.95
N GLY A 125 20.67 -11.24 -20.80
CA GLY A 125 20.29 -11.79 -19.50
C GLY A 125 18.92 -11.29 -19.03
N GLY A 126 17.95 -12.22 -19.01
CA GLY A 126 16.55 -12.12 -18.54
C GLY A 126 16.05 -10.83 -17.87
N SER A 127 15.19 -10.09 -18.58
CA SER A 127 14.31 -9.09 -17.95
C SER A 127 13.40 -9.76 -16.93
N LEU A 128 13.32 -9.23 -15.72
CA LEU A 128 12.38 -9.70 -14.70
C LEU A 128 10.96 -9.65 -15.27
N SER A 129 10.20 -10.75 -15.16
CA SER A 129 8.83 -10.77 -15.66
C SER A 129 8.02 -9.70 -14.94
N LEU A 130 7.10 -9.04 -15.64
CA LEU A 130 6.23 -8.01 -15.09
C LEU A 130 5.47 -8.49 -13.83
N ARG A 131 5.16 -9.78 -13.74
CA ARG A 131 4.61 -10.44 -12.55
C ARG A 131 5.53 -10.33 -11.33
N THR A 132 6.83 -10.49 -11.52
CA THR A 132 7.84 -10.40 -10.46
C THR A 132 7.99 -8.97 -9.96
N ASN A 133 7.88 -7.97 -10.85
CA ASN A 133 7.87 -6.55 -10.46
C ASN A 133 6.65 -6.21 -9.60
N VAL A 134 5.47 -6.71 -9.95
CA VAL A 134 4.26 -6.56 -9.13
C VAL A 134 4.40 -7.27 -7.78
N SER A 135 4.99 -8.46 -7.75
CA SER A 135 5.28 -9.16 -6.50
C SER A 135 6.23 -8.36 -5.62
N SER A 136 7.27 -7.76 -6.19
CA SER A 136 8.26 -6.93 -5.48
C SER A 136 7.60 -5.68 -4.88
N TYR A 137 6.73 -5.02 -5.65
CA TYR A 137 5.91 -3.91 -5.16
C TYR A 137 5.01 -4.33 -3.98
N ARG A 138 4.37 -5.50 -4.03
CA ARG A 138 3.56 -6.00 -2.90
C ARG A 138 4.41 -6.26 -1.65
N VAL A 139 5.61 -6.82 -1.80
CA VAL A 139 6.56 -6.99 -0.70
C VAL A 139 6.97 -5.65 -0.11
N LEU A 140 7.18 -4.64 -0.95
CA LEU A 140 7.48 -3.28 -0.51
C LEU A 140 6.36 -2.71 0.36
N VAL A 141 5.12 -2.75 -0.13
CA VAL A 141 3.95 -2.25 0.62
C VAL A 141 3.84 -2.94 1.97
N MET A 142 3.97 -4.28 2.02
CA MET A 142 3.99 -5.03 3.28
C MET A 142 5.11 -4.57 4.22
N THR A 143 6.34 -4.43 3.70
CA THR A 143 7.52 -4.07 4.50
C THR A 143 7.36 -2.67 5.10
N ILE A 144 6.99 -1.68 4.28
CA ILE A 144 6.70 -0.31 4.75
C ILE A 144 5.63 -0.33 5.84
N THR A 145 4.53 -1.09 5.62
CA THR A 145 3.44 -1.12 6.60
C THR A 145 3.86 -1.72 7.94
N PHE A 146 4.65 -2.79 7.95
CA PHE A 146 5.17 -3.37 9.19
C PHE A 146 6.11 -2.42 9.92
N LEU A 147 7.01 -1.76 9.18
CA LEU A 147 7.92 -0.79 9.77
C LEU A 147 7.15 0.40 10.37
N CYS A 148 6.16 0.94 9.67
CA CYS A 148 5.34 2.05 10.19
C CYS A 148 4.49 1.64 11.41
N ILE A 149 3.90 0.44 11.40
CA ILE A 149 3.12 -0.08 12.54
C ILE A 149 4.01 -0.24 13.78
N LEU A 150 5.24 -0.70 13.61
CA LEU A 150 6.19 -0.79 14.72
C LEU A 150 6.70 0.60 15.14
N ALA A 151 7.06 1.45 14.18
CA ALA A 151 7.71 2.73 14.43
C ALA A 151 6.80 3.74 15.14
N VAL A 152 5.48 3.75 14.86
CA VAL A 152 4.53 4.73 15.42
C VAL A 152 4.50 4.72 16.95
N ASP A 153 4.85 3.59 17.58
CA ASP A 153 4.88 3.47 19.02
C ASP A 153 6.06 4.18 19.67
N PHE A 154 7.11 4.49 18.90
CA PHE A 154 8.31 5.14 19.38
C PHE A 154 8.29 6.65 19.12
N LYS A 155 8.80 7.44 20.09
CA LYS A 155 8.88 8.92 19.98
C LYS A 155 9.72 9.40 18.79
N ILE A 156 10.64 8.59 18.30
CA ILE A 156 11.54 8.89 17.18
C ILE A 156 10.76 8.97 15.85
N PHE A 157 9.61 8.29 15.74
CA PHE A 157 8.77 8.39 14.55
C PHE A 157 8.00 9.72 14.54
N PRO A 158 8.19 10.58 13.51
CA PRO A 158 7.52 11.87 13.42
C PRO A 158 6.01 11.73 13.39
N ARG A 159 5.32 12.50 14.24
CA ARG A 159 3.86 12.44 14.36
C ARG A 159 3.13 12.88 13.10
N ARG A 160 3.75 13.71 12.26
CA ARG A 160 3.20 14.10 10.95
C ARG A 160 3.03 12.93 9.97
N HIS A 161 3.76 11.83 10.16
CA HIS A 161 3.63 10.62 9.33
C HIS A 161 2.62 9.61 9.87
N ALA A 162 2.17 9.79 11.12
CA ALA A 162 1.15 8.95 11.71
C ALA A 162 -0.22 9.25 11.08
N LYS A 163 -1.21 8.47 11.50
CA LYS A 163 -2.56 8.55 10.95
C LYS A 163 -3.18 9.92 11.24
N THR A 164 -3.83 10.49 10.23
CA THR A 164 -4.63 11.71 10.41
C THR A 164 -6.02 11.38 10.95
N GLU A 165 -6.59 12.29 11.76
CA GLU A 165 -7.89 12.09 12.40
C GLU A 165 -9.07 12.60 11.56
N THR A 166 -8.94 13.80 10.97
CA THR A 166 -10.02 14.44 10.20
C THR A 166 -9.61 14.64 8.75
N TYR A 167 -8.75 15.61 8.49
CA TYR A 167 -8.23 15.96 7.17
C TYR A 167 -6.71 16.05 7.20
N GLY A 168 -6.08 15.69 6.10
CA GLY A 168 -4.64 15.73 5.92
C GLY A 168 -4.10 14.45 5.31
N THR A 169 -2.77 14.36 5.26
CA THR A 169 -2.09 13.23 4.66
C THR A 169 -0.94 12.75 5.54
N GLY A 170 -1.03 11.54 6.06
CA GLY A 170 0.07 10.84 6.72
C GLY A 170 0.59 9.67 5.89
N LEU A 171 1.85 9.25 6.12
CA LEU A 171 2.41 8.05 5.50
C LEU A 171 1.60 6.79 5.89
N MET A 172 1.19 6.71 7.16
CA MET A 172 0.35 5.63 7.66
C MET A 172 -1.05 5.61 7.05
N ASP A 173 -1.52 6.73 6.50
CA ASP A 173 -2.84 6.78 5.89
C ASP A 173 -2.90 6.02 4.56
N LEU A 174 -1.77 5.93 3.85
CA LEU A 174 -1.69 5.22 2.56
C LEU A 174 -1.78 3.71 2.68
N GLY A 175 -1.46 3.12 3.84
CA GLY A 175 -1.26 1.68 3.97
C GLY A 175 -2.45 0.86 3.51
N VAL A 176 -3.64 1.18 4.03
CA VAL A 176 -4.89 0.46 3.72
C VAL A 176 -5.27 0.60 2.25
N GLY A 177 -5.25 1.81 1.70
CA GLY A 177 -5.54 2.03 0.29
C GLY A 177 -4.55 1.31 -0.63
N SER A 178 -3.27 1.34 -0.28
CA SER A 178 -2.20 0.65 -1.03
C SER A 178 -2.39 -0.86 -1.02
N PHE A 179 -2.85 -1.44 0.09
CA PHE A 179 -3.19 -2.86 0.17
C PHE A 179 -4.34 -3.26 -0.74
N ILE A 180 -5.41 -2.46 -0.74
CA ILE A 180 -6.59 -2.71 -1.57
C ILE A 180 -6.21 -2.63 -3.05
N LEU A 181 -5.48 -1.59 -3.44
CA LEU A 181 -4.99 -1.43 -4.81
C LEU A 181 -4.04 -2.55 -5.21
N ALA A 182 -3.08 -2.90 -4.37
CA ALA A 182 -2.13 -3.97 -4.62
C ALA A 182 -2.82 -5.34 -4.83
N ASN A 183 -3.93 -5.61 -4.12
CA ASN A 183 -4.72 -6.81 -4.33
C ASN A 183 -5.62 -6.71 -5.57
N ALA A 184 -6.19 -5.53 -5.85
CA ALA A 184 -7.04 -5.28 -7.02
C ALA A 184 -6.28 -5.50 -8.34
N LEU A 185 -5.04 -5.00 -8.42
CA LEU A 185 -4.16 -5.09 -9.60
C LEU A 185 -3.90 -6.52 -10.07
N VAL A 186 -3.89 -7.50 -9.15
CA VAL A 186 -3.59 -8.92 -9.43
C VAL A 186 -4.81 -9.83 -9.22
N SER A 187 -5.98 -9.23 -9.03
CA SER A 187 -7.22 -9.95 -8.73
C SER A 187 -7.62 -10.92 -9.85
N ARG A 188 -8.49 -11.88 -9.53
CA ARG A 188 -9.06 -12.80 -10.53
C ARG A 188 -9.89 -12.04 -11.57
N GLN A 189 -10.60 -11.00 -11.13
CA GLN A 189 -11.39 -10.11 -11.98
C GLN A 189 -10.50 -9.35 -12.97
N ALA A 190 -9.37 -8.79 -12.51
CA ALA A 190 -8.39 -8.13 -13.38
C ALA A 190 -7.77 -9.08 -14.43
N ARG A 191 -7.76 -10.40 -14.14
CA ARG A 191 -7.32 -11.46 -15.07
C ARG A 191 -8.41 -11.94 -16.02
N SER A 192 -9.59 -11.32 -16.03
CA SER A 192 -10.77 -11.74 -16.81
C SER A 192 -11.23 -13.19 -16.52
N VAL A 193 -10.91 -13.73 -15.35
CA VAL A 193 -11.35 -15.07 -14.94
C VAL A 193 -12.74 -14.94 -14.30
N SER A 194 -13.80 -15.22 -15.06
CA SER A 194 -15.20 -14.89 -14.70
C SER A 194 -15.93 -15.91 -13.81
N LEU A 195 -15.28 -16.99 -13.36
CA LEU A 195 -15.93 -18.02 -12.55
C LEU A 195 -16.10 -17.56 -11.08
N VAL A 196 -17.24 -16.92 -10.81
CA VAL A 196 -17.74 -16.60 -9.47
C VAL A 196 -18.25 -17.88 -8.83
N ASN A 197 -17.36 -18.57 -8.12
CA ASN A 197 -17.79 -19.59 -7.17
C ASN A 197 -18.01 -18.88 -5.83
N TRP A 198 -19.27 -18.61 -5.48
CA TRP A 198 -19.64 -17.96 -4.22
C TRP A 198 -19.05 -18.66 -2.99
N LYS A 199 -18.98 -19.99 -3.05
CA LYS A 199 -18.33 -20.78 -2.00
C LYS A 199 -16.85 -20.44 -1.89
N ALA A 200 -16.16 -20.23 -3.01
CA ALA A 200 -14.76 -19.80 -3.03
C ALA A 200 -14.60 -18.33 -2.58
N ALA A 201 -15.54 -17.45 -2.90
CA ALA A 201 -15.53 -16.06 -2.44
C ALA A 201 -15.69 -15.98 -0.91
N VAL A 202 -16.68 -16.68 -0.35
CA VAL A 202 -16.90 -16.78 1.09
C VAL A 202 -15.72 -17.46 1.78
N GLN A 203 -15.19 -18.56 1.21
CA GLN A 203 -14.00 -19.23 1.73
C GLN A 203 -12.77 -18.32 1.73
N SER A 204 -12.58 -17.50 0.69
CA SER A 204 -11.47 -16.55 0.62
C SER A 204 -11.62 -15.36 1.57
N THR A 205 -12.85 -15.03 1.97
CA THR A 205 -13.16 -13.93 2.89
C THR A 205 -13.16 -14.38 4.36
N SER A 206 -13.35 -15.67 4.62
CA SER A 206 -13.40 -16.24 5.98
C SER A 206 -12.16 -15.90 6.84
N PRO A 207 -10.90 -16.01 6.35
CA PRO A 207 -9.74 -15.61 7.13
C PRO A 207 -9.75 -14.15 7.57
N LEU A 208 -10.27 -13.24 6.73
CA LEU A 208 -10.38 -11.81 7.07
C LEU A 208 -11.42 -11.60 8.17
N LEU A 209 -12.56 -12.28 8.10
CA LEU A 209 -13.58 -12.20 9.15
C LEU A 209 -13.05 -12.75 10.48
N LEU A 210 -12.38 -13.90 10.46
CA LEU A 210 -11.76 -14.49 11.65
C LEU A 210 -10.73 -13.55 12.29
N LEU A 211 -9.85 -12.95 11.49
CA LEU A 211 -8.90 -11.95 11.98
C LEU A 211 -9.60 -10.70 12.53
N GLY A 212 -10.69 -10.27 11.89
CA GLY A 212 -11.53 -9.16 12.37
C GLY A 212 -12.13 -9.44 13.74
N PHE A 213 -12.71 -10.62 13.95
CA PHE A 213 -13.24 -11.03 15.25
C PHE A 213 -12.14 -11.22 16.29
N ALA A 214 -11.03 -11.87 15.93
CA ALA A 214 -9.88 -12.04 16.82
C ALA A 214 -9.33 -10.69 17.30
N ARG A 215 -9.21 -9.69 16.41
CA ARG A 215 -8.82 -8.33 16.78
C ARG A 215 -9.82 -7.68 17.74
N LEU A 216 -11.12 -7.81 17.47
CA LEU A 216 -12.15 -7.23 18.33
C LEU A 216 -12.12 -7.85 19.73
N LEU A 217 -11.99 -9.18 19.81
CA LEU A 217 -11.90 -9.90 21.08
C LEU A 217 -10.64 -9.50 21.85
N THR A 218 -9.47 -9.58 21.22
CA THR A 218 -8.18 -9.27 21.88
C THR A 218 -8.09 -7.81 22.35
N THR A 219 -8.53 -6.85 21.54
CA THR A 219 -8.49 -5.43 21.92
C THR A 219 -9.44 -5.12 23.08
N ARG A 220 -10.60 -5.76 23.15
CA ARG A 220 -11.51 -5.66 24.30
C ARG A 220 -10.98 -6.37 25.53
N SER A 221 -10.37 -7.55 25.38
CA SER A 221 -9.83 -8.30 26.51
C SER A 221 -8.61 -7.63 27.16
N VAL A 222 -7.81 -6.89 26.38
CA VAL A 222 -6.59 -6.22 26.85
C VAL A 222 -6.83 -4.73 27.20
N ASP A 223 -8.08 -4.25 27.09
CA ASP A 223 -8.45 -2.83 27.27
C ASP A 223 -7.59 -1.84 26.46
N TYR A 224 -7.14 -2.27 25.29
CA TYR A 224 -6.28 -1.47 24.42
C TYR A 224 -7.01 -0.22 23.93
N GLN A 225 -6.28 0.89 23.72
CA GLN A 225 -6.89 2.10 23.17
C GLN A 225 -7.31 1.88 21.72
N VAL A 226 -8.60 2.04 21.45
CA VAL A 226 -9.11 1.98 20.08
C VAL A 226 -9.68 3.34 19.76
N HIS A 227 -9.01 4.04 18.84
CA HIS A 227 -9.52 5.30 18.29
C HIS A 227 -10.82 5.00 17.53
N THR A 228 -11.95 5.28 18.16
CA THR A 228 -13.28 5.00 17.60
C THR A 228 -13.54 5.77 16.30
N GLY A 229 -12.84 6.90 16.10
CA GLY A 229 -12.86 7.67 14.86
C GLY A 229 -12.18 6.98 13.67
N GLU A 230 -11.41 5.89 13.85
CA GLU A 230 -10.78 5.22 12.71
C GLU A 230 -11.78 4.40 11.87
N TYR A 231 -12.61 3.59 12.54
CA TYR A 231 -13.55 2.68 11.88
C TYR A 231 -14.89 2.57 12.61
N GLY A 232 -14.96 2.96 13.87
CA GLY A 232 -16.11 2.71 14.73
C GLY A 232 -15.75 1.99 16.02
N VAL A 233 -16.77 1.73 16.83
CA VAL A 233 -16.62 1.08 18.13
C VAL A 233 -16.38 -0.43 17.99
N HIS A 234 -16.98 -1.07 17.00
CA HIS A 234 -16.94 -2.53 16.80
C HIS A 234 -16.42 -2.94 15.42
N TRP A 235 -16.15 -1.97 14.56
CA TRP A 235 -15.66 -2.18 13.22
C TRP A 235 -14.14 -2.06 13.16
N ASN A 236 -13.53 -2.74 12.20
CA ASN A 236 -12.10 -2.67 11.97
C ASN A 236 -11.78 -2.84 10.49
N PHE A 237 -10.50 -2.64 10.16
CA PHE A 237 -10.01 -2.76 8.81
C PHE A 237 -10.29 -4.13 8.15
N PHE A 238 -10.17 -5.25 8.87
CA PHE A 238 -10.42 -6.57 8.28
C PHE A 238 -11.88 -6.72 7.86
N PHE A 239 -12.82 -6.17 8.63
CA PHE A 239 -14.23 -6.13 8.23
C PHE A 239 -14.47 -5.26 6.99
N THR A 240 -13.77 -4.12 6.83
CA THR A 240 -13.85 -3.34 5.58
C THR A 240 -13.35 -4.14 4.36
N LEU A 241 -12.21 -4.84 4.47
CA LEU A 241 -11.70 -5.68 3.40
C LEU A 241 -12.64 -6.83 3.05
N ALA A 242 -13.23 -7.45 4.07
CA ALA A 242 -14.20 -8.51 3.89
C ALA A 242 -15.44 -8.01 3.16
N ALA A 243 -15.98 -6.85 3.57
CA ALA A 243 -17.14 -6.24 2.93
C ALA A 243 -16.86 -5.88 1.46
N VAL A 244 -15.71 -5.28 1.15
CA VAL A 244 -15.30 -5.00 -0.25
C VAL A 244 -15.18 -6.30 -1.06
N SER A 245 -14.61 -7.36 -0.48
CA SER A 245 -14.45 -8.66 -1.15
C SER A 245 -15.80 -9.34 -1.42
N ILE A 246 -16.75 -9.23 -0.49
CA ILE A 246 -18.12 -9.73 -0.67
C ILE A 246 -18.85 -8.91 -1.74
N LEU A 247 -18.80 -7.57 -1.66
CA LEU A 247 -19.51 -6.67 -2.57
C LEU A 247 -19.05 -6.83 -4.03
N THR A 248 -17.74 -6.98 -4.24
CA THR A 248 -17.14 -7.27 -5.55
C THR A 248 -17.50 -8.66 -6.07
N SER A 249 -17.77 -9.62 -5.19
CA SER A 249 -18.23 -10.96 -5.59
C SER A 249 -19.71 -10.97 -5.96
N ILE A 250 -20.55 -10.17 -5.27
CA ILE A 250 -21.97 -9.99 -5.60
C ILE A 250 -22.11 -9.30 -6.96
N ILE A 251 -21.35 -8.23 -7.17
CA ILE A 251 -21.48 -7.35 -8.34
C ILE A 251 -20.33 -7.67 -9.31
N ASN A 252 -20.53 -8.71 -10.12
CA ASN A 252 -19.53 -9.16 -11.09
C ASN A 252 -19.56 -8.29 -12.35
N ILE A 253 -18.71 -7.27 -12.39
CA ILE A 253 -18.58 -6.38 -13.55
C ILE A 253 -17.36 -6.80 -14.38
N PRO A 254 -17.46 -6.87 -15.71
CA PRO A 254 -16.31 -7.12 -16.58
C PRO A 254 -15.16 -6.12 -16.31
N PRO A 255 -13.90 -6.56 -16.32
CA PRO A 255 -12.77 -5.73 -15.92
C PRO A 255 -12.62 -4.44 -16.74
N GLN A 256 -13.03 -4.47 -18.02
CA GLN A 256 -13.00 -3.32 -18.93
C GLN A 256 -13.86 -2.14 -18.45
N TYR A 257 -14.99 -2.40 -17.80
CA TYR A 257 -15.92 -1.38 -17.33
C TYR A 257 -15.86 -1.17 -15.80
N SER A 258 -15.16 -2.07 -15.09
CA SER A 258 -15.08 -2.06 -13.63
C SER A 258 -14.66 -0.71 -13.05
N GLY A 259 -13.62 -0.07 -13.58
CA GLY A 259 -13.15 1.20 -13.06
C GLY A 259 -14.01 2.40 -13.45
N ILE A 260 -14.72 2.37 -14.60
CA ILE A 260 -15.73 3.39 -14.92
C ILE A 260 -16.84 3.36 -13.89
N PHE A 261 -17.32 2.15 -13.56
CA PHE A 261 -18.31 1.97 -12.50
C PHE A 261 -17.77 2.38 -11.12
N GLY A 262 -16.50 2.05 -10.84
CA GLY A 262 -15.81 2.50 -9.63
C GLY A 262 -15.75 4.02 -9.51
N VAL A 263 -15.40 4.73 -10.58
CA VAL A 263 -15.42 6.21 -10.63
C VAL A 263 -16.83 6.76 -10.41
N ALA A 264 -17.85 6.15 -11.02
CA ALA A 264 -19.25 6.57 -10.81
C ALA A 264 -19.67 6.46 -9.34
N ILE A 265 -19.30 5.35 -8.66
CA ILE A 265 -19.52 5.19 -7.21
C ILE A 265 -18.80 6.27 -6.41
N LEU A 266 -17.54 6.54 -6.74
CA LEU A 266 -16.75 7.53 -6.01
C LEU A 266 -17.29 8.95 -6.17
N ILE A 267 -17.75 9.32 -7.37
CA ILE A 267 -18.38 10.62 -7.63
C ILE A 267 -19.71 10.73 -6.87
N GLY A 268 -20.56 9.69 -6.94
CA GLY A 268 -21.82 9.67 -6.19
C GLY A 268 -21.60 9.73 -4.67
N PHE A 269 -20.59 9.03 -4.16
CA PHE A 269 -20.21 9.07 -2.76
C PHE A 269 -19.65 10.44 -2.35
N GLN A 270 -18.81 11.07 -3.18
CA GLN A 270 -18.31 12.42 -2.93
C GLN A 270 -19.44 13.47 -2.93
N TYR A 271 -20.41 13.32 -3.83
CA TYR A 271 -21.60 14.16 -3.85
C TYR A 271 -22.37 14.03 -2.52
N TRP A 272 -22.58 12.80 -2.03
CA TRP A 272 -23.23 12.58 -0.75
C TRP A 272 -22.42 13.15 0.43
N LEU A 273 -21.09 13.01 0.43
CA LEU A 273 -20.20 13.65 1.41
C LEU A 273 -20.37 15.17 1.45
N SER A 274 -20.42 15.81 0.28
CA SER A 274 -20.60 17.27 0.17
C SER A 274 -21.98 17.76 0.64
N HIS A 275 -23.00 16.89 0.68
CA HIS A 275 -24.36 17.21 1.15
C HIS A 275 -24.56 16.95 2.65
N GLY A 276 -23.48 17.00 3.45
CA GLY A 276 -23.54 16.95 4.92
C GLY A 276 -23.23 15.60 5.55
N LEU A 277 -23.00 14.54 4.75
CA LEU A 277 -22.51 13.26 5.29
C LEU A 277 -21.11 13.42 5.91
N ASN A 278 -20.27 14.34 5.40
CA ASN A 278 -18.97 14.64 5.99
C ASN A 278 -19.09 15.16 7.43
N VAL A 279 -20.02 16.08 7.71
CA VAL A 279 -20.29 16.60 9.06
C VAL A 279 -20.74 15.47 9.98
N TYR A 280 -21.63 14.58 9.50
CA TYR A 280 -22.07 13.42 10.27
C TYR A 280 -20.95 12.41 10.54
N LEU A 281 -20.03 12.17 9.59
CA LEU A 281 -18.92 11.22 9.77
C LEU A 281 -17.82 11.76 10.68
N LEU A 282 -17.57 13.07 10.65
CA LEU A 282 -16.57 13.72 11.49
C LEU A 282 -17.07 14.02 12.90
N SER A 283 -18.38 14.08 13.13
CA SER A 283 -18.93 14.32 14.47
C SER A 283 -18.60 13.19 15.44
N ASP A 284 -18.36 13.55 16.70
CA ASP A 284 -18.16 12.57 17.78
C ASP A 284 -19.48 12.00 18.30
N GLU A 285 -20.60 12.59 17.91
CA GLU A 285 -21.94 12.12 18.27
C GLU A 285 -22.20 10.73 17.67
N ARG A 286 -22.52 9.79 18.55
CA ARG A 286 -22.90 8.41 18.21
C ARG A 286 -24.28 8.15 18.78
N GLY A 287 -25.20 7.73 17.91
CA GLY A 287 -26.49 7.21 18.31
C GLY A 287 -26.38 5.84 18.98
N THR A 288 -27.52 5.31 19.42
CA THR A 288 -27.63 4.00 20.06
C THR A 288 -27.44 2.83 19.06
N ASP A 289 -27.73 3.08 17.78
CA ASP A 289 -27.74 2.08 16.71
C ASP A 289 -26.34 1.56 16.35
N ILE A 290 -26.28 0.30 15.92
CA ILE A 290 -25.04 -0.36 15.46
C ILE A 290 -24.43 0.38 14.27
N LEU A 291 -25.26 0.94 13.39
CA LEU A 291 -24.82 1.73 12.24
C LEU A 291 -24.13 3.02 12.69
N SER A 292 -24.74 3.76 13.64
CA SER A 292 -24.16 5.01 14.14
C SER A 292 -22.86 4.79 14.90
N LYS A 293 -22.77 3.68 15.66
CA LYS A 293 -21.53 3.27 16.35
C LYS A 293 -20.38 2.93 15.40
N ASN A 294 -20.66 2.54 14.15
CA ASN A 294 -19.67 2.11 13.18
C ASN A 294 -19.71 2.92 11.88
N LYS A 295 -20.24 4.15 11.93
CA LYS A 295 -20.51 4.98 10.75
C LYS A 295 -19.27 5.13 9.87
N GLU A 296 -18.11 5.40 10.47
CA GLU A 296 -16.86 5.61 9.72
C GLU A 296 -16.49 4.40 8.87
N GLY A 297 -16.50 3.21 9.49
CA GLY A 297 -16.12 1.96 8.85
C GLY A 297 -17.12 1.47 7.82
N ILE A 298 -18.42 1.73 8.01
CA ILE A 298 -19.48 1.30 7.09
C ILE A 298 -19.50 2.18 5.84
N PHE A 299 -19.53 3.51 6.01
CA PHE A 299 -19.61 4.42 4.87
C PHE A 299 -18.32 4.42 4.04
N SER A 300 -17.15 4.24 4.67
CA SER A 300 -15.87 4.15 3.95
C SER A 300 -15.75 2.92 3.03
N ILE A 301 -16.61 1.90 3.18
CA ILE A 301 -16.66 0.74 2.27
C ILE A 301 -16.91 1.20 0.82
N LEU A 302 -17.75 2.22 0.61
CA LEU A 302 -18.05 2.73 -0.73
C LEU A 302 -16.79 3.33 -1.39
N GLY A 303 -16.03 4.13 -0.65
CA GLY A 303 -14.75 4.69 -1.11
C GLY A 303 -13.73 3.59 -1.43
N TYR A 304 -13.58 2.61 -0.53
CA TYR A 304 -12.66 1.50 -0.73
C TYR A 304 -13.06 0.55 -1.86
N TRP A 305 -14.36 0.35 -2.06
CA TRP A 305 -14.88 -0.45 -3.16
C TRP A 305 -14.66 0.23 -4.51
N GLY A 306 -14.91 1.55 -4.59
CA GLY A 306 -14.57 2.35 -5.76
C GLY A 306 -13.08 2.29 -6.10
N LEU A 307 -12.21 2.46 -5.10
CA LEU A 307 -10.75 2.30 -5.24
C LEU A 307 -10.38 0.91 -5.78
N TYR A 308 -10.98 -0.16 -5.22
CA TYR A 308 -10.73 -1.52 -5.68
C TYR A 308 -11.11 -1.69 -7.16
N LEU A 309 -12.30 -1.26 -7.56
CA LEU A 309 -12.79 -1.38 -8.93
C LEU A 309 -11.93 -0.62 -9.94
N VAL A 310 -11.49 0.60 -9.61
CA VAL A 310 -10.52 1.35 -10.42
C VAL A 310 -9.20 0.58 -10.52
N GLY A 311 -8.73 0.02 -9.40
CA GLY A 311 -7.54 -0.83 -9.36
C GLY A 311 -7.65 -2.09 -10.24
N VAL A 312 -8.82 -2.70 -10.34
CA VAL A 312 -9.09 -3.86 -11.21
C VAL A 312 -8.92 -3.48 -12.69
N GLN A 313 -9.52 -2.38 -13.12
CA GLN A 313 -9.41 -1.89 -14.50
C GLN A 313 -7.96 -1.52 -14.84
N LEU A 314 -7.27 -0.83 -13.93
CA LEU A 314 -5.84 -0.52 -14.09
C LEU A 314 -5.01 -1.80 -14.20
N GLY A 315 -5.23 -2.80 -13.33
CA GLY A 315 -4.54 -4.08 -13.40
C GLY A 315 -4.78 -4.82 -14.71
N TYR A 316 -6.02 -4.83 -15.20
CA TYR A 316 -6.38 -5.40 -16.49
C TYR A 316 -5.61 -4.73 -17.63
N TYR A 317 -5.66 -3.40 -17.77
CA TYR A 317 -4.99 -2.70 -18.87
C TYR A 317 -3.46 -2.72 -18.79
N LEU A 318 -2.89 -2.72 -17.59
CA LEU A 318 -1.43 -2.67 -17.40
C LEU A 318 -0.78 -4.05 -17.58
N PHE A 319 -1.45 -5.11 -17.16
CA PHE A 319 -0.82 -6.43 -17.00
C PHE A 319 -1.42 -7.53 -17.88
N PHE A 320 -2.70 -7.42 -18.25
CA PHE A 320 -3.44 -8.49 -18.90
C PHE A 320 -4.03 -8.10 -20.26
N GLY A 321 -4.13 -6.81 -20.57
CA GLY A 321 -4.67 -6.27 -21.81
C GLY A 321 -3.67 -6.31 -22.96
N ASN A 322 -4.06 -6.97 -24.07
CA ASN A 322 -3.36 -7.13 -25.35
C ASN A 322 -1.87 -7.45 -25.29
N ARG A 323 -1.53 -8.73 -25.54
CA ARG A 323 -0.17 -9.27 -25.64
C ARG A 323 0.60 -8.65 -26.82
N PRO A 324 1.53 -7.70 -26.62
CA PRO A 324 2.42 -7.30 -27.70
C PRO A 324 3.58 -8.31 -27.75
N THR A 325 3.96 -8.69 -28.97
CA THR A 325 4.90 -9.78 -29.30
C THR A 325 6.36 -9.55 -28.88
N THR A 326 6.71 -8.45 -28.20
CA THR A 326 8.09 -8.14 -27.75
C THR A 326 8.15 -7.64 -26.31
N ALA A 327 8.62 -8.48 -25.38
CA ALA A 327 8.60 -8.25 -23.93
C ALA A 327 9.30 -6.95 -23.47
N LEU A 328 10.49 -6.60 -24.03
CA LEU A 328 11.22 -5.39 -23.62
C LEU A 328 10.56 -4.09 -24.10
N ARG A 329 9.99 -4.09 -25.31
CA ARG A 329 9.21 -2.95 -25.82
C ARG A 329 8.00 -2.76 -24.91
N THR A 330 7.31 -3.84 -24.55
CA THR A 330 6.16 -3.81 -23.62
C THR A 330 6.48 -3.19 -22.26
N ILE A 331 7.62 -3.51 -21.63
CA ILE A 331 7.98 -2.96 -20.30
C ILE A 331 8.26 -1.44 -20.37
N LYS A 332 9.02 -0.98 -21.38
CA LYS A 332 9.28 0.47 -21.55
C LYS A 332 7.98 1.24 -21.78
N TRP A 333 7.11 0.74 -22.65
CA TRP A 333 5.81 1.37 -22.93
C TRP A 333 4.87 1.33 -21.71
N ALA A 334 4.83 0.22 -20.98
CA ALA A 334 4.07 0.12 -19.73
C ALA A 334 4.57 1.14 -18.69
N ARG A 335 5.89 1.31 -18.56
CA ARG A 335 6.51 2.29 -17.65
C ARG A 335 6.09 3.72 -18.00
N VAL A 336 6.20 4.12 -19.26
CA VAL A 336 5.80 5.46 -19.71
C VAL A 336 4.31 5.69 -19.47
N ARG A 337 3.46 4.72 -19.81
CA ARG A 337 2.01 4.80 -19.57
C ARG A 337 1.68 4.96 -18.10
N VAL A 338 2.26 4.13 -17.23
CA VAL A 338 1.99 4.19 -15.78
C VAL A 338 2.49 5.51 -15.19
N SER A 339 3.64 6.00 -15.64
CA SER A 339 4.18 7.30 -15.20
C SER A 339 3.26 8.45 -15.61
N PHE A 340 2.75 8.42 -16.85
CA PHE A 340 1.77 9.41 -17.31
C PHE A 340 0.47 9.36 -16.51
N ILE A 341 -0.09 8.16 -16.30
CA ILE A 341 -1.30 7.97 -15.50
C ILE A 341 -1.08 8.44 -14.06
N SER A 342 0.08 8.17 -13.46
CA SER A 342 0.45 8.66 -12.13
C SER A 342 0.47 10.19 -12.07
N LEU A 343 1.06 10.87 -13.07
CA LEU A 343 1.08 12.33 -13.15
C LEU A 343 -0.34 12.91 -13.26
N VAL A 344 -1.21 12.28 -14.05
CA VAL A 344 -2.63 12.68 -14.14
C VAL A 344 -3.32 12.53 -12.79
N PHE A 345 -3.15 11.40 -12.09
CA PHE A 345 -3.75 11.22 -10.76
C PHE A 345 -3.20 12.21 -9.73
N TRP A 346 -1.93 12.56 -9.79
CA TRP A 346 -1.34 13.60 -8.94
C TRP A 346 -1.99 14.96 -9.17
N LEU A 347 -2.13 15.37 -10.42
CA LEU A 347 -2.79 16.62 -10.78
C LEU A 347 -4.25 16.63 -10.31
N VAL A 348 -4.98 15.54 -10.56
CA VAL A 348 -6.36 15.38 -10.09
C VAL A 348 -6.44 15.44 -8.56
N THR A 349 -5.52 14.79 -7.85
CA THR A 349 -5.48 14.82 -6.37
C THR A 349 -5.32 16.23 -5.84
N VAL A 350 -4.38 17.01 -6.40
CA VAL A 350 -4.16 18.40 -6.00
C VAL A 350 -5.38 19.27 -6.32
N LEU A 351 -6.01 19.08 -7.47
CA LEU A 351 -7.24 19.81 -7.82
C LEU A 351 -8.39 19.50 -6.86
N LEU A 352 -8.61 18.22 -6.54
CA LEU A 352 -9.68 17.78 -5.65
C LEU A 352 -9.46 18.26 -4.21
N ASP A 353 -8.23 18.15 -3.69
CA ASP A 353 -7.88 18.61 -2.34
C ASP A 353 -8.08 20.13 -2.17
N ARG A 354 -7.83 20.90 -3.24
CA ARG A 354 -8.00 22.36 -3.24
C ARG A 354 -9.44 22.83 -3.45
N HIS A 355 -10.19 22.20 -4.35
CA HIS A 355 -11.47 22.74 -4.84
C HIS A 355 -12.71 21.98 -4.37
N VAL A 356 -12.59 20.71 -3.96
CA VAL A 356 -13.75 19.87 -3.60
C VAL A 356 -13.76 19.63 -2.10
N GLU A 357 -12.79 18.85 -1.61
CA GLU A 357 -12.69 18.52 -0.20
C GLU A 357 -11.26 18.04 0.09
N ARG A 358 -10.72 18.45 1.24
CA ARG A 358 -9.39 18.02 1.66
C ARG A 358 -9.33 16.50 1.80
N VAL A 359 -8.15 15.92 1.57
CA VAL A 359 -7.95 14.47 1.72
C VAL A 359 -8.33 14.00 3.13
N SER A 360 -9.16 12.96 3.21
CA SER A 360 -9.52 12.31 4.47
C SER A 360 -9.54 10.79 4.34
N ARG A 361 -8.65 10.13 5.09
CA ARG A 361 -8.65 8.67 5.22
C ARG A 361 -9.91 8.14 5.91
N ARG A 362 -10.37 8.81 6.97
CA ARG A 362 -11.53 8.40 7.79
C ARG A 362 -12.78 8.26 6.95
N MET A 363 -13.01 9.23 6.05
CA MET A 363 -14.16 9.21 5.14
C MET A 363 -13.91 8.39 3.87
N CYS A 364 -12.65 8.11 3.53
CA CYS A 364 -12.25 7.50 2.27
C CYS A 364 -12.82 8.28 1.07
N ASN A 365 -12.64 9.60 1.10
CA ASN A 365 -13.20 10.49 0.09
C ASN A 365 -12.47 10.39 -1.27
N LEU A 366 -13.01 11.03 -2.30
CA LEU A 366 -12.46 10.93 -3.66
C LEU A 366 -11.01 11.46 -3.74
N ALA A 367 -10.69 12.52 -3.00
CA ALA A 367 -9.34 13.06 -2.90
C ALA A 367 -8.36 12.04 -2.29
N TYR A 368 -8.77 11.32 -1.24
CA TYR A 368 -7.97 10.23 -0.67
C TYR A 368 -7.75 9.07 -1.66
N VAL A 369 -8.81 8.65 -2.36
CA VAL A 369 -8.71 7.54 -3.33
C VAL A 369 -7.76 7.89 -4.48
N THR A 370 -7.85 9.12 -5.00
CA THR A 370 -6.95 9.61 -6.05
C THR A 370 -5.51 9.76 -5.56
N LEU A 371 -5.29 10.22 -4.31
CA LEU A 371 -3.97 10.26 -3.69
C LEU A 371 -3.33 8.86 -3.60
N VAL A 372 -4.09 7.87 -3.14
CA VAL A 372 -3.62 6.47 -3.06
C VAL A 372 -3.24 5.94 -4.43
N LEU A 373 -4.04 6.21 -5.46
CA LEU A 373 -3.74 5.82 -6.84
C LEU A 373 -2.47 6.52 -7.35
N ALA A 374 -2.36 7.84 -7.14
CA ALA A 374 -1.21 8.64 -7.56
C ALA A 374 0.10 8.10 -6.97
N GLN A 375 0.13 7.88 -5.66
CA GLN A 375 1.29 7.39 -4.90
C GLN A 375 1.73 6.00 -5.33
N ASN A 376 0.81 5.05 -5.43
CA ASN A 376 1.17 3.68 -5.79
C ASN A 376 1.58 3.55 -7.26
N LEU A 377 0.94 4.31 -8.16
CA LEU A 377 1.33 4.36 -9.58
C LEU A 377 2.63 5.13 -9.79
N GLN A 378 3.04 6.01 -8.87
CA GLN A 378 4.36 6.65 -8.91
C GLN A 378 5.49 5.65 -8.58
N VAL A 379 5.22 4.72 -7.67
CA VAL A 379 6.17 3.70 -7.22
C VAL A 379 6.37 2.58 -8.25
N LEU A 380 5.30 2.11 -8.89
CA LEU A 380 5.36 0.96 -9.82
C LEU A 380 6.37 1.11 -10.98
N PRO A 381 6.49 2.26 -11.68
CA PRO A 381 7.48 2.47 -12.74
C PRO A 381 8.93 2.26 -12.30
N ILE A 382 9.25 2.51 -11.03
CA ILE A 382 10.60 2.34 -10.48
C ILE A 382 10.97 0.85 -10.48
N PHE A 383 10.03 -0.02 -10.13
CA PHE A 383 10.20 -1.47 -10.25
C PHE A 383 10.27 -1.96 -11.70
N PHE A 384 9.85 -1.17 -12.68
CA PHE A 384 10.06 -1.53 -14.09
C PHE A 384 11.43 -1.13 -14.61
N LEU A 385 12.32 -0.51 -13.80
CA LEU A 385 13.69 -0.18 -14.22
C LEU A 385 14.58 -1.41 -14.46
N PHE A 386 14.22 -2.55 -13.86
CA PHE A 386 14.86 -3.87 -13.99
C PHE A 386 14.75 -4.48 -15.39
#